data_AF-A0A914FCX9-F1
#
_entry.id   AF-A0A914FCX9-F1
#
_cell.length_a   1.000
_cell.length_b   1.000
_cell.length_c   1.000
_cell.angle_alpha   90.00
_cell.angle_beta   90.00
_cell.angle_gamma   90.00
#
_symmetry.space_group_name_H-M   'P 1'
#
loop_
_entity.id
_entity.type
_entity.pdbx_description
1 polymer ?
#
loop_
_entity_poly.entity_id
_entity_poly.type
_entity_poly.pdbx_seq_one_letter_code
_entity_poly.pdbx_strand_id
1 'polypeptide(L)'
;MVLRFNDKGLHALADYTRLWMNYTIGEMSIDSYSHKIHKGIAAGDLNLQNITVSRFYPPLIRYRSSEHSLYMTTLGGQVELQAEWELESAFLSLFTFPFRGEVLGRIA
;
A
#
# COMPACT_ATOMS: atom_id res chain seq x y z
N MET A 1 10.43 -1.72 39.69
CA MET A 1 10.56 -0.56 38.78
C MET A 1 9.30 -0.48 37.95
N VAL A 2 8.56 0.63 37.98
CA VAL A 2 7.34 0.82 37.17
C VAL A 2 7.63 1.95 36.17
N LEU A 3 7.64 1.63 34.88
CA LEU A 3 7.74 2.62 33.81
C LEU A 3 6.34 3.15 33.50
N ARG A 4 6.10 4.45 33.73
CA ARG A 4 4.88 5.14 33.33
C ARG A 4 5.15 5.94 32.06
N PHE A 5 4.44 5.62 30.98
CA PHE A 5 4.43 6.44 29.78
C PHE A 5 3.47 7.61 29.98
N ASN A 6 3.97 8.83 29.79
CA ASN A 6 3.16 10.04 29.77
C ASN A 6 2.87 10.46 28.32
N ASP A 7 2.06 11.49 28.13
CA ASP A 7 1.68 11.98 26.80
C ASP A 7 2.90 12.35 25.94
N LYS A 8 3.95 12.90 26.54
CA LYS A 8 5.21 13.20 25.82
C LYS A 8 5.87 11.93 25.28
N GLY A 9 5.87 10.85 26.05
CA GLY A 9 6.38 9.54 25.61
C GLY A 9 5.55 8.95 24.48
N LEU A 10 4.22 9.13 24.50
CA LEU A 10 3.34 8.68 23.43
C LEU A 10 3.54 9.48 22.13
N HIS A 11 3.82 10.79 22.23
CA HIS A 11 4.20 11.61 21.08
C HIS A 11 5.55 11.17 20.49
N ALA A 12 6.56 10.93 21.34
CA ALA A 12 7.85 10.43 20.88
C ALA A 12 7.72 9.06 20.19
N LEU A 13 6.86 8.18 20.72
CA LEU A 13 6.54 6.90 20.07
C LEU A 13 5.88 7.11 18.70
N ALA A 14 4.95 8.07 18.58
CA ALA A 14 4.31 8.39 17.31
C ALA A 14 5.33 8.85 16.25
N ASP A 15 6.26 9.73 16.62
CA ASP A 15 7.31 10.19 15.73
C ASP A 15 8.26 9.07 15.31
N TYR A 16 8.63 8.19 16.26
CA TYR A 16 9.44 7.02 15.98
C TYR A 16 8.74 6.06 15.03
N THR A 17 7.47 5.70 15.28
CA THR A 17 6.68 4.83 14.41
C THR A 17 6.57 5.41 13.00
N ARG A 18 6.37 6.72 12.90
CA ARG A 18 6.29 7.42 11.61
C ARG A 18 7.58 7.28 10.81
N LEU A 19 8.73 7.45 11.49
CA LEU A 19 10.05 7.31 10.90
C LEU A 19 10.32 5.85 10.50
N TRP A 20 9.99 4.89 11.38
CA TRP A 20 10.11 3.46 11.10
C TRP A 20 9.30 3.05 9.86
N MET A 21 8.02 3.44 9.79
CA MET A 21 7.17 3.19 8.62
C MET A 21 7.78 3.75 7.34
N ASN A 22 8.40 4.93 7.41
CA ASN A 22 9.03 5.55 6.24
C ASN A 22 10.18 4.72 5.66
N TYR A 23 10.95 4.04 6.52
CA TYR A 23 12.01 3.13 6.08
C TYR A 23 11.47 1.78 5.63
N THR A 24 10.47 1.23 6.32
CA THR A 24 10.02 -0.14 6.06
C THR A 24 9.05 -0.23 4.88
N ILE A 25 8.13 0.72 4.73
CA ILE A 25 7.10 0.65 3.68
C ILE A 25 7.69 0.95 2.29
N GLY A 26 8.70 1.83 2.20
CA GLY A 26 9.41 2.08 0.95
C GLY A 26 10.11 0.85 0.38
N GLU A 27 10.46 -0.12 1.22
CA GLU A 27 11.14 -1.37 0.85
C GLU A 27 10.19 -2.58 0.78
N MET A 28 8.88 -2.36 0.95
CA MET A 28 7.90 -3.44 0.99
C MET A 28 7.71 -4.06 -0.40
N SER A 29 7.82 -5.39 -0.48
CA SER A 29 7.36 -6.16 -1.63
C SER A 29 5.86 -6.40 -1.51
N ILE A 30 5.11 -6.09 -2.56
CA ILE A 30 3.67 -6.39 -2.65
C ILE A 30 3.48 -7.57 -3.60
N ASP A 31 2.73 -8.56 -3.15
CA ASP A 31 2.40 -9.75 -3.93
C ASP A 31 1.67 -9.38 -5.22
N SER A 32 1.85 -10.19 -6.25
CA SER A 32 1.10 -10.03 -7.49
C SER A 32 -0.41 -10.14 -7.25
N TYR A 33 -1.17 -9.39 -8.03
CA TYR A 33 -2.63 -9.34 -7.93
C TYR A 33 -3.23 -9.77 -9.26
N SER A 34 -4.18 -10.70 -9.23
CA SER A 34 -4.90 -11.15 -10.41
C SER A 34 -6.39 -10.90 -10.27
N HIS A 35 -7.03 -10.45 -11.35
CA HIS A 35 -8.45 -10.13 -11.37
C HIS A 35 -9.09 -10.49 -12.70
N LYS A 36 -10.31 -11.05 -12.62
CA LYS A 36 -11.09 -11.41 -13.80
C LYS A 36 -12.08 -10.30 -14.17
N ILE A 37 -11.93 -9.75 -15.36
CA ILE A 37 -12.84 -8.75 -15.93
C ILE A 37 -13.89 -9.48 -16.77
N HIS A 38 -15.17 -9.27 -16.48
CA HIS A 38 -16.25 -10.03 -17.12
C HIS A 38 -16.84 -9.39 -18.39
N LYS A 39 -16.62 -8.10 -18.64
CA LYS A 39 -17.31 -7.35 -19.70
C LYS A 39 -16.41 -6.32 -20.38
N GLY A 40 -16.74 -5.99 -21.63
CA GLY A 40 -16.06 -4.98 -22.43
C GLY A 40 -14.83 -5.52 -23.16
N ILE A 41 -14.09 -4.62 -23.84
CA ILE A 41 -12.88 -4.99 -24.61
C ILE A 41 -11.77 -5.59 -23.74
N ALA A 42 -11.81 -5.33 -22.43
CA ALA A 42 -10.88 -5.89 -21.46
C ALA A 42 -11.38 -7.18 -20.80
N ALA A 43 -12.49 -7.78 -21.26
CA ALA A 43 -13.01 -9.02 -20.67
C ALA A 43 -11.98 -10.15 -20.81
N GLY A 44 -11.51 -10.67 -19.67
CA GLY A 44 -10.34 -11.51 -19.58
C GLY A 44 -9.70 -11.50 -18.20
N ASP A 45 -8.45 -11.97 -18.12
CA ASP A 45 -7.68 -12.04 -16.89
C ASP A 45 -6.62 -10.92 -16.88
N LEU A 46 -6.67 -10.07 -15.85
CA LEU A 46 -5.74 -8.97 -15.59
C LEU A 46 -4.78 -9.39 -14.49
N ASN A 47 -3.48 -9.34 -14.77
CA ASN A 47 -2.41 -9.63 -13.82
C ASN A 47 -1.59 -8.36 -13.57
N LEU A 48 -1.45 -7.97 -12.31
CA LEU A 48 -0.51 -6.94 -11.85
C LEU A 48 0.68 -7.63 -11.17
N GLN A 49 1.88 -7.25 -11.59
CA GLN A 49 3.14 -7.86 -11.19
C GLN A 49 4.16 -6.76 -10.86
N ASN A 50 5.28 -7.14 -10.22
CA ASN A 50 6.36 -6.22 -9.88
C ASN A 50 5.87 -4.95 -9.16
N ILE A 51 4.90 -5.15 -8.25
CA ILE A 51 4.26 -4.05 -7.53
C ILE A 51 5.27 -3.52 -6.50
N THR A 52 5.68 -2.27 -6.69
CA THR A 52 6.68 -1.60 -5.86
C THR A 52 6.12 -0.29 -5.31
N VAL A 53 6.59 0.09 -4.12
CA VAL A 53 6.32 1.40 -3.55
C VAL A 53 7.32 2.40 -4.11
N SER A 54 6.87 3.30 -4.97
CA SER A 54 7.73 4.35 -5.54
C SER A 54 7.90 5.52 -4.58
N ARG A 55 6.87 5.81 -3.77
CA ARG A 55 6.92 6.84 -2.74
C ARG A 55 5.95 6.55 -1.61
N PHE A 56 6.40 6.82 -0.39
CA PHE A 56 5.59 6.72 0.80
C PHE A 56 5.54 8.06 1.54
N TYR A 57 4.33 8.49 1.90
CA TYR A 57 4.09 9.66 2.73
C TYR A 57 3.47 9.19 4.04
N PRO A 58 4.22 9.16 5.15
CA PRO A 58 3.74 8.59 6.38
C PRO A 58 2.56 9.41 6.96
N PRO A 59 1.57 8.73 7.57
CA PRO A 59 0.43 9.40 8.19
C PRO A 59 0.84 10.18 9.45
N LEU A 60 -0.06 11.04 9.93
CA LEU A 60 0.00 11.51 11.31
C LEU A 60 -0.41 10.36 12.23
N ILE A 61 0.44 10.05 13.22
CA ILE A 61 0.19 8.97 14.19
C ILE A 61 -0.16 9.59 15.54
N ARG A 62 -1.15 9.03 16.22
CA ARG A 62 -1.46 9.35 17.62
C ARG A 62 -1.66 8.07 18.40
N TYR A 63 -1.04 8.02 19.56
CA TYR A 63 -1.24 6.94 20.52
C TYR A 63 -2.11 7.41 21.67
N ARG A 64 -3.02 6.55 22.11
CA ARG A 64 -3.84 6.74 23.31
C ARG A 64 -3.79 5.48 24.15
N SER A 65 -3.43 5.60 25.42
CA SER A 65 -3.50 4.49 26.37
C SER A 65 -4.93 4.25 26.82
N SER A 66 -5.27 2.98 27.01
CA SER A 66 -6.39 2.50 27.81
C SER A 66 -5.85 1.64 28.95
N GLU A 67 -6.71 1.19 29.87
CA GLU A 67 -6.29 0.37 31.01
C GLU A 67 -5.54 -0.91 30.62
N HIS A 68 -5.81 -1.46 29.44
CA HIS A 68 -5.27 -2.76 29.00
C HIS A 68 -4.68 -2.76 27.58
N SER A 69 -4.65 -1.61 26.89
CA SER A 69 -4.17 -1.55 25.51
C SER A 69 -3.64 -0.17 25.13
N LEU A 70 -2.83 -0.15 24.09
CA LEU A 70 -2.39 1.07 23.43
C LEU A 70 -3.07 1.17 22.07
N TYR A 71 -3.91 2.18 21.89
CA TYR A 71 -4.58 2.44 20.63
C TYR A 71 -3.74 3.35 19.76
N MET A 72 -3.55 2.96 18.51
CA MET A 72 -2.94 3.79 17.48
C MET A 72 -4.02 4.27 16.51
N THR A 73 -4.11 5.57 16.30
CA THR A 73 -4.91 6.16 15.22
C THR A 73 -3.98 6.81 14.22
N THR A 74 -4.20 6.53 12.94
CA THR A 74 -3.53 7.21 11.83
C THR A 74 -4.50 8.18 11.16
N LEU A 75 -3.99 9.33 10.72
CA LEU A 75 -4.76 10.30 9.96
C LEU A 75 -3.98 10.68 8.70
N GLY A 76 -4.61 10.45 7.54
CA GLY A 76 -4.00 10.62 6.23
C GLY A 76 -2.96 9.53 5.94
N GLY A 77 -1.87 9.93 5.29
CA GLY A 77 -0.87 9.03 4.73
C GLY A 77 -1.19 8.69 3.28
N GLN A 78 -0.16 8.50 2.47
CA GLN A 78 -0.32 8.18 1.05
C GLN A 78 0.78 7.24 0.60
N VAL A 79 0.45 6.36 -0.32
CA VAL A 79 1.40 5.45 -0.98
C VAL A 79 1.24 5.62 -2.48
N GLU A 80 2.35 5.86 -3.15
CA GLU A 80 2.45 5.79 -4.61
C GLU A 80 3.05 4.44 -4.98
N LEU A 81 2.35 3.72 -5.86
CA LEU A 81 2.71 2.39 -6.32
C LEU A 81 3.03 2.44 -7.81
N GLN A 82 4.02 1.66 -8.21
CA GLN A 82 4.29 1.34 -9.61
C GLN A 82 4.14 -0.16 -9.79
N ALA A 83 3.49 -0.57 -10.88
CA ALA A 83 3.33 -1.98 -11.22
C ALA A 83 3.35 -2.16 -12.73
N GLU A 84 3.72 -3.36 -13.15
CA GLU A 84 3.51 -3.84 -14.51
C GLU A 84 2.17 -4.57 -14.56
N TRP A 85 1.41 -4.38 -15.64
CA TRP A 85 0.16 -5.09 -15.87
C TRP A 85 0.20 -5.86 -17.18
N GLU A 86 -0.47 -7.00 -17.18
CA GLU A 86 -0.72 -7.84 -18.35
C GLU A 86 -2.19 -8.21 -18.39
N LEU A 87 -2.80 -8.11 -19.57
CA LEU A 87 -4.20 -8.38 -19.81
C LEU A 87 -4.32 -9.43 -20.92
N GLU A 88 -4.86 -10.58 -20.54
CA GLU A 88 -5.29 -11.64 -21.43
C GLU A 88 -6.78 -11.48 -21.74
N SER A 89 -7.11 -10.61 -22.70
CA SER A 89 -8.51 -10.37 -23.10
C SER A 89 -8.97 -11.31 -24.22
N ALA A 90 -10.17 -11.85 -24.08
CA ALA A 90 -10.80 -12.69 -25.11
C ALA A 90 -11.14 -11.91 -26.39
N PHE A 91 -11.38 -10.60 -26.29
CA PHE A 91 -11.66 -9.73 -27.44
C PHE A 91 -10.36 -9.29 -28.12
N LEU A 92 -9.34 -9.00 -27.33
CA LEU A 92 -8.07 -8.48 -27.83
C LEU A 92 -7.09 -9.59 -28.24
N SER A 93 -7.37 -10.85 -27.89
CA SER A 93 -6.59 -12.02 -28.33
C SER A 93 -6.49 -12.12 -29.86
N LEU A 94 -7.44 -11.53 -30.59
CA LEU A 94 -7.40 -11.39 -32.05
C LEU A 94 -6.16 -10.62 -32.56
N PHE A 95 -5.54 -9.79 -31.71
CA PHE A 95 -4.35 -9.01 -32.06
C PHE A 95 -3.03 -9.75 -31.86
N THR A 96 -3.04 -11.06 -31.55
CA THR A 96 -1.86 -11.97 -31.45
C THR A 96 -0.85 -11.68 -30.34
N PHE A 97 -0.93 -10.53 -29.66
CA PHE A 97 -0.01 -10.13 -28.61
C PHE A 97 -0.75 -9.86 -27.29
N PRO A 98 -0.19 -10.26 -26.13
CA PRO A 98 -0.74 -9.88 -24.83
C PRO A 98 -0.63 -8.36 -24.63
N PHE A 99 -1.68 -7.77 -24.07
CA PHE A 99 -1.69 -6.34 -23.77
C PHE A 99 -0.97 -6.12 -22.45
N ARG A 100 0.07 -5.30 -22.48
CA ARG A 100 0.90 -5.05 -21.31
C ARG A 100 1.28 -3.58 -21.21
N GLY A 101 1.59 -3.15 -20.00
CA GLY A 101 2.08 -1.81 -19.76
C GLY A 101 2.45 -1.60 -18.30
N GLU A 102 2.70 -0.35 -17.96
CA GLU A 102 2.97 0.08 -16.60
C GLU A 102 1.77 0.89 -16.08
N VAL A 103 1.55 0.82 -14.76
CA VAL A 103 0.56 1.64 -14.07
C VAL A 103 1.20 2.33 -12.87
N LEU A 104 0.87 3.61 -12.72
CA LEU A 104 1.19 4.41 -11.54
C LEU A 104 -0.10 4.63 -10.76
N GLY A 105 -0.16 4.08 -9.55
CA GLY A 105 -1.32 4.17 -8.66
C GLY A 105 -1.00 5.02 -7.43
N ARG A 106 -2.02 5.69 -6.88
CA ARG A 106 -1.95 6.35 -5.57
C ARG A 106 -3.06 5.84 -4.67
N ILE A 107 -2.69 5.43 -3.47
CA ILE A 107 -3.60 5.05 -2.38
C ILE A 107 -3.46 6.11 -1.29
N ALA A 108 -4.59 6.64 -0.80
CA ALA A 108 -4.67 7.72 0.19
C ALA A 108 -5.71 7.40 1.27
#